data_AF-A0A1B7W3H8-F1
#
_entry.id   AF-A0A1B7W3H8-F1
#
_cell.length_a   1.000
_cell.length_b   1.000
_cell.length_c   1.000
_cell.angle_alpha   90.00
_cell.angle_beta   90.00
_cell.angle_gamma   90.00
#
_symmetry.space_group_name_H-M   'P 1'
#
loop_
_entity.id
_entity.type
_entity.pdbx_description
1 polymer ?
#
loop_
_entity_poly.entity_id
_entity_poly.type
_entity_poly.pdbx_seq_one_letter_code
_entity_poly.pdbx_strand_id
1 'polypeptide(L)'
;MVQFIQAQNIGIAYLEERFSLEQTDSEAFFPECWEHLPEISDLEKQYLDRVKFHFLRLVKHPPLSEETVKLVVLSPLLSLAGFYDEPFFIRSES
;
A
#
# COMPACT_ATOMS: atom_id res chain seq x y z
N MET A 1 -0.69 -2.33 35.39
CA MET A 1 -1.34 -3.30 34.48
C MET A 1 -0.92 -2.97 33.06
N VAL A 2 -0.45 -3.94 32.28
CA VAL A 2 -0.14 -3.73 30.85
C VAL A 2 -1.44 -3.87 30.05
N GLN A 3 -1.76 -2.90 29.21
CA GLN A 3 -2.87 -2.99 28.26
C GLN A 3 -2.34 -3.52 26.92
N PHE A 4 -2.92 -4.63 26.46
CA PHE A 4 -2.65 -5.19 25.14
C PHE A 4 -3.62 -4.59 24.12
N ILE A 5 -3.09 -4.17 22.97
CA ILE A 5 -3.87 -3.66 21.85
C ILE A 5 -3.80 -4.71 20.74
N GLN A 6 -4.96 -5.05 20.15
CA GLN A 6 -5.02 -5.97 19.02
C GLN A 6 -4.45 -5.30 17.77
N ALA A 7 -3.54 -5.97 17.06
CA ALA A 7 -2.84 -5.41 15.90
C ALA A 7 -3.80 -4.89 14.81
N GLN A 8 -4.92 -5.58 14.60
CA GLN A 8 -5.97 -5.18 13.65
C GLN A 8 -6.62 -3.82 13.94
N ASN A 9 -6.42 -3.27 15.14
CA ASN A 9 -6.95 -1.97 15.56
C ASN A 9 -5.86 -0.88 15.54
N ILE A 10 -4.63 -1.20 15.13
CA ILE A 10 -3.51 -0.26 15.08
C ILE A 10 -3.39 0.29 13.65
N GLY A 11 -3.74 1.56 13.47
CA GLY A 11 -3.59 2.29 12.21
C GLY A 11 -2.58 3.42 12.32
N ILE A 12 -2.29 4.09 11.20
CA ILE A 12 -1.37 5.24 11.20
C ILE A 12 -1.90 6.35 12.13
N ALA A 13 -3.21 6.65 12.10
CA ALA A 13 -3.77 7.69 12.99
C ALA A 13 -3.59 7.37 14.48
N TYR A 14 -3.71 6.08 14.85
CA TYR A 14 -3.46 5.64 16.22
C TYR A 14 -2.00 5.87 16.62
N LEU A 15 -1.07 5.58 15.72
CA LEU A 15 0.37 5.77 15.96
C LEU A 15 0.75 7.25 16.05
N GLU A 16 0.19 8.08 15.16
CA GLU A 16 0.31 9.54 15.19
C GLU A 16 -0.18 10.10 16.54
N GLU A 17 -1.39 9.74 16.97
CA GLU A 17 -1.99 10.25 18.21
C GLU A 17 -1.25 9.77 19.47
N ARG A 18 -0.92 8.47 19.53
CA ARG A 18 -0.42 7.85 20.76
C ARG A 18 1.06 8.10 21.00
N PHE A 19 1.85 8.21 19.92
CA PHE A 19 3.30 8.26 19.98
C PHE A 19 3.89 9.52 19.34
N SER A 20 3.04 10.45 18.86
CA SER A 20 3.48 11.66 18.16
C SER A 20 4.40 11.36 16.97
N LEU A 21 4.11 10.26 16.28
CA LEU A 21 4.84 9.85 15.09
C LEU A 21 4.32 10.62 13.87
N GLU A 22 5.21 10.90 12.93
CA GLU A 22 4.88 11.49 11.64
C GLU A 22 5.29 10.53 10.52
N GLN A 23 4.43 10.38 9.52
CA GLN A 23 4.78 9.62 8.33
C GLN A 23 5.78 10.41 7.49
N THR A 24 6.91 9.79 7.17
CA THR A 24 7.91 10.39 6.29
C THR A 24 7.56 10.16 4.82
N ASP A 25 7.57 11.23 4.03
CA ASP A 25 7.50 11.20 2.56
C ASP A 25 8.89 11.28 1.92
N SER A 26 9.96 11.20 2.72
CA SER A 26 11.33 11.28 2.21
C SER A 26 11.69 10.02 1.42
N GLU A 27 11.94 10.18 0.13
CA GLU A 27 12.46 9.12 -0.75
C GLU A 27 13.84 8.61 -0.28
N ALA A 28 14.60 9.45 0.41
CA ALA A 28 15.92 9.13 0.96
C ALA A 28 15.87 8.31 2.27
N PHE A 29 14.69 7.96 2.76
CA PHE A 29 14.56 7.22 4.03
C PHE A 29 14.97 5.74 3.92
N PHE A 30 14.77 5.12 2.75
CA PHE A 30 15.20 3.76 2.44
C PHE A 30 15.87 3.72 1.05
N PRO A 31 17.08 4.28 0.91
CA PRO A 31 17.76 4.34 -0.38
C PRO A 31 17.96 2.95 -1.01
N GLU A 32 18.14 1.92 -0.18
CA GLU A 32 18.33 0.53 -0.61
C GLU A 32 17.12 -0.02 -1.39
N CYS A 33 15.92 0.54 -1.16
CA CYS A 33 14.71 0.13 -1.87
C CYS A 33 14.61 0.72 -3.28
N TRP A 34 15.41 1.74 -3.60
CA TRP A 34 15.38 2.46 -4.88
C TRP A 34 16.63 2.24 -5.74
N GLU A 35 17.68 1.68 -5.15
CA GLU A 35 18.90 1.34 -5.87
C GLU A 35 18.63 0.30 -6.96
N HIS A 36 19.09 0.58 -8.19
CA HIS A 36 19.04 -0.33 -9.34
C HIS A 36 17.63 -0.76 -9.79
N LEU A 37 16.59 0.00 -9.49
CA LEU A 37 15.26 -0.24 -10.04
C LEU A 37 15.20 0.13 -11.54
N PRO A 38 14.39 -0.59 -12.33
CA PRO A 38 14.13 -0.19 -13.71
C PRO A 38 13.42 1.17 -13.75
N GLU A 39 13.75 1.98 -14.75
CA GLU A 39 13.02 3.22 -14.98
C GLU A 39 11.58 2.92 -15.41
N ILE A 40 10.64 3.68 -14.84
CA ILE A 40 9.23 3.68 -15.20
C ILE A 40 8.85 5.04 -15.79
N SER A 41 7.88 5.03 -16.69
CA SER A 41 7.33 6.24 -17.30
C SER A 41 6.63 7.14 -16.29
N ASP A 42 6.50 8.42 -16.63
CA ASP A 42 5.78 9.37 -15.78
C ASP A 42 4.29 9.01 -15.60
N LEU A 43 3.70 8.33 -16.58
CA LEU A 43 2.33 7.83 -16.48
C LEU A 43 2.21 6.70 -15.46
N GLU A 44 3.15 5.76 -15.47
CA GLU A 44 3.22 4.68 -14.47
C GLU A 44 3.46 5.24 -13.07
N LYS A 45 4.34 6.24 -12.92
CA LYS A 45 4.56 6.93 -11.64
C LYS A 45 3.27 7.55 -11.10
N GLN A 46 2.56 8.32 -11.91
CA GLN A 46 1.29 8.94 -11.52
C GLN A 46 0.24 7.90 -11.10
N TYR A 47 0.20 6.77 -11.80
CA TYR A 47 -0.68 5.66 -11.44
C TYR A 47 -0.30 5.06 -10.07
N LEU A 48 0.99 4.76 -9.87
CA LEU A 48 1.51 4.21 -8.61
C LEU A 48 1.32 5.17 -7.43
N ASP A 49 1.51 6.47 -7.63
CA ASP A 49 1.25 7.51 -6.62
C ASP A 49 -0.21 7.49 -6.17
N ARG A 50 -1.15 7.29 -7.10
CA ARG A 50 -2.56 7.18 -6.79
C ARG A 50 -2.88 5.92 -5.99
N VAL A 51 -2.28 4.78 -6.35
CA VAL A 51 -2.42 3.53 -5.59
C VAL A 51 -1.85 3.69 -4.18
N LYS A 52 -0.65 4.27 -4.04
CA LYS A 52 -0.02 4.58 -2.75
C LYS A 52 -0.92 5.46 -1.90
N PHE A 53 -1.46 6.54 -2.47
CA PHE A 53 -2.36 7.44 -1.76
C PHE A 53 -3.63 6.75 -1.24
N HIS A 54 -4.27 5.92 -2.06
CA HIS A 54 -5.45 5.17 -1.62
C HIS A 54 -5.10 4.16 -0.52
N PHE A 55 -3.97 3.45 -0.66
CA PHE A 55 -3.49 2.53 0.38
C PHE A 55 -3.25 3.28 1.71
N LEU A 56 -2.56 4.42 1.67
CA LEU A 56 -2.29 5.23 2.86
C LEU A 56 -3.58 5.69 3.55
N ARG A 57 -4.62 6.05 2.79
CA ARG A 57 -5.95 6.36 3.37
C ARG A 57 -6.58 5.17 4.07
N LEU A 58 -6.46 3.98 3.50
CA LEU A 58 -7.01 2.76 4.07
C LEU A 58 -6.30 2.42 5.39
N VAL A 59 -4.96 2.41 5.42
CA VAL A 59 -4.19 2.03 6.62
C VAL A 59 -4.24 3.08 7.73
N LYS A 60 -4.65 4.32 7.40
CA LYS A 60 -4.80 5.37 8.40
C LYS A 60 -5.90 5.05 9.41
N HIS A 61 -6.97 4.40 8.96
CA HIS A 61 -8.14 4.09 9.78
C HIS A 61 -8.57 2.62 9.63
N PRO A 62 -7.99 1.69 10.40
CA PRO A 62 -8.45 0.30 10.43
C PRO A 62 -9.90 0.17 10.93
N PRO A 63 -10.57 -0.98 10.69
CA PRO A 63 -10.03 -2.22 10.14
C PRO A 63 -9.89 -2.23 8.60
N LEU A 64 -8.85 -2.93 8.13
CA LEU A 64 -8.62 -3.19 6.71
C LEU A 64 -9.18 -4.56 6.35
N SER A 65 -10.12 -4.62 5.41
CA SER A 65 -10.53 -5.91 4.86
C SER A 65 -9.58 -6.34 3.75
N GLU A 66 -9.30 -7.64 3.69
CA GLU A 66 -8.51 -8.24 2.60
C GLU A 66 -9.10 -7.89 1.23
N GLU A 67 -10.43 -7.93 1.11
CA GLU A 67 -11.14 -7.60 -0.12
C GLU A 67 -10.93 -6.14 -0.54
N THR A 68 -10.94 -5.21 0.42
CA THR A 68 -10.64 -3.80 0.13
C THR A 68 -9.20 -3.63 -0.35
N VAL A 69 -8.24 -4.34 0.25
CA VAL A 69 -6.84 -4.32 -0.19
C VAL A 69 -6.70 -4.92 -1.59
N LYS A 70 -7.39 -6.04 -1.88
CA LYS A 70 -7.45 -6.62 -3.21
C LYS A 70 -7.92 -5.60 -4.24
N LEU A 71 -9.05 -4.95 -4.00
CA LEU A 71 -9.66 -4.02 -4.95
C LEU A 71 -8.88 -2.71 -5.14
N VAL A 72 -8.36 -2.13 -4.06
CA VAL A 72 -7.80 -0.77 -4.08
C VAL A 72 -6.29 -0.75 -4.34
N VAL A 73 -5.61 -1.85 -4.04
CA VAL A 73 -4.15 -1.96 -4.15
C VAL A 73 -3.75 -3.04 -5.14
N LEU A 74 -4.14 -4.29 -4.90
CA LEU A 74 -3.63 -5.41 -5.69
C LEU A 74 -4.13 -5.36 -7.14
N SER A 75 -5.43 -5.18 -7.35
CA SER A 75 -6.00 -5.18 -8.70
C SER A 75 -5.42 -4.08 -9.60
N PRO A 76 -5.27 -2.82 -9.12
CA PRO A 76 -4.55 -1.79 -9.86
C PRO A 76 -3.11 -2.17 -10.24
N LEU A 77 -2.34 -2.74 -9.31
CA LEU A 77 -0.95 -3.14 -9.57
C LEU A 77 -0.86 -4.29 -10.57
N LEU A 78 -1.74 -5.28 -10.45
CA LEU A 78 -1.83 -6.40 -11.38
C LEU A 78 -2.21 -5.92 -12.79
N SER A 79 -3.14 -4.96 -12.89
CA SER A 79 -3.50 -4.34 -14.15
C SER A 79 -2.32 -3.59 -14.76
N LEU A 80 -1.59 -2.80 -13.97
CA LEU A 80 -0.45 -2.01 -14.45
C LEU A 80 0.67 -2.92 -14.98
N ALA A 81 0.90 -4.05 -14.32
CA ALA A 81 1.91 -5.03 -14.71
C ALA A 81 1.47 -5.98 -15.84
N GLY A 82 0.26 -5.81 -16.41
CA GLY A 82 -0.22 -6.62 -17.53
C GLY A 82 -0.64 -8.05 -17.15
N PHE A 83 -0.89 -8.34 -15.87
CA PHE A 83 -1.29 -9.69 -15.42
C PHE A 83 -2.74 -10.06 -15.80
N TYR A 84 -3.50 -9.14 -16.37
CA TYR A 84 -4.82 -9.39 -16.94
C TYR A 84 -4.78 -9.58 -18.46
N ASP A 85 -3.62 -9.39 -19.07
CA ASP A 85 -3.42 -9.56 -20.50
C ASP A 85 -2.89 -10.97 -20.81
N GLU A 86 -3.02 -11.38 -22.07
CA GLU A 86 -2.46 -12.65 -22.57
C GLU A 86 -0.95 -12.74 -22.24
N PRO A 87 -0.44 -13.89 -21.75
CA PRO A 87 -1.07 -15.21 -21.65
C PRO A 87 -1.67 -15.53 -20.27
N PHE A 88 -1.88 -14.53 -19.42
CA PHE A 88 -2.30 -14.72 -18.05
C PHE A 88 -3.82 -14.74 -17.91
N PHE A 89 -4.33 -15.62 -17.03
CA PHE A 89 -5.74 -15.67 -16.66
C PHE A 89 -5.86 -15.71 -15.15
N ILE A 90 -6.53 -14.71 -14.58
CA ILE A 90 -6.80 -14.66 -13.14
C ILE A 90 -7.83 -15.73 -12.74
N ARG A 91 -7.61 -16.35 -11.59
CA ARG A 91 -8.59 -17.19 -10.91
C ARG A 91 -8.75 -16.66 -9.50
N SER A 92 -9.99 -16.61 -9.01
CA SER A 92 -10.23 -16.35 -7.59
C SER A 92 -9.76 -17.56 -6.80
N GLU A 93 -9.10 -17.31 -5.67
CA GLU A 93 -9.00 -18.33 -4.62
C GLU A 93 -10.43 -18.63 -4.14
N SER A 94 -10.73 -19.92 -4.03
CA SER A 94 -12.06 -20.49 -3.75
C SER A 94 -12.06 -21.17 -2.39
#